data_AF-A0A9P4L637-F1
#
_entry.id   AF-A0A9P4L637-F1
#
_cell.length_a   1.000
_cell.length_b   1.000
_cell.length_c   1.000
_cell.angle_alpha   90.00
_cell.angle_beta   90.00
_cell.angle_gamma   90.00
#
_symmetry.space_group_name_H-M   'P 1'
#
loop_
_entity.id
_entity.type
_entity.pdbx_description
1 polymer ?
#
loop_
_entity_poly.entity_id
_entity_poly.type
_entity_poly.pdbx_seq_one_letter_code
_entity_poly.pdbx_strand_id
1 'polypeptide(L)'
;MRKLSLRTAEETEQEASRVRNQMETLQGTNARLTNELDSQRSKLDKAGILAKDLSHSRALVVELQVINSVLKNKAEQLAGRNDRLATEQYASSEAREKNKTGFEFSRAKPKNNEHEMKALREKLAAAEADRDWHRSEHTKMLEVRNALNAERGHDSPQLARLKGDITKLKKDKEDLGRSIHVLKGNIAYYITHLDLADANFRVFACRHEGGLDAVPDKQNTTRQKTALQIATEFFKEYADDGHFISEYHDVRQYLLEHHRAHERVGQGRGSSSGRLKDKMIEVDVERGANITYS
;
A
#
# COMPACT_ATOMS: atom_id res chain seq x y z
N MET A 1 61.01 -22.73 -185.81
CA MET A 1 62.34 -22.25 -185.39
C MET A 1 62.19 -21.30 -184.19
N ARG A 2 62.75 -21.69 -183.04
CA ARG A 2 63.34 -20.87 -181.95
C ARG A 2 62.84 -19.40 -181.81
N LYS A 3 61.81 -19.16 -181.00
CA LYS A 3 61.66 -17.98 -180.12
C LYS A 3 60.40 -18.12 -179.25
N LEU A 4 60.55 -17.80 -177.97
CA LEU A 4 59.50 -17.64 -176.93
C LEU A 4 59.05 -18.88 -176.14
N SER A 5 59.94 -19.87 -176.09
CA SER A 5 60.24 -20.76 -174.94
C SER A 5 60.68 -20.02 -173.65
N LEU A 6 60.51 -18.69 -173.57
CA LEU A 6 60.98 -17.82 -172.48
C LEU A 6 59.84 -17.27 -171.59
N ARG A 7 58.58 -17.33 -172.04
CA ARG A 7 57.44 -16.79 -171.27
C ARG A 7 56.90 -17.78 -170.23
N THR A 8 57.02 -19.08 -170.48
CA THR A 8 56.54 -20.15 -169.59
C THR A 8 57.48 -20.45 -168.43
N ALA A 9 58.75 -20.02 -168.49
CA ALA A 9 59.70 -20.16 -167.39
C ALA A 9 59.56 -19.03 -166.35
N GLU A 10 59.27 -17.79 -166.78
CA GLU A 10 59.01 -16.67 -165.85
C GLU A 10 57.70 -16.82 -165.07
N GLU A 11 56.63 -17.33 -165.71
CA GLU A 11 55.35 -17.54 -165.04
C GLU A 11 55.41 -18.67 -163.98
N THR A 12 56.20 -19.71 -164.22
CA THR A 12 56.35 -20.82 -163.25
C THR A 12 57.23 -20.46 -162.06
N GLU A 13 58.21 -19.57 -162.25
CA GLU A 13 59.05 -19.06 -161.16
C GLU A 13 58.32 -17.99 -160.31
N GLN A 14 57.47 -17.15 -160.93
CA GLN A 14 56.57 -16.25 -160.21
C GLN A 14 55.53 -17.00 -159.38
N GLU A 15 54.91 -18.05 -159.91
CA GLU A 15 53.91 -18.85 -159.18
C GLU A 15 54.56 -19.61 -158.01
N ALA A 16 55.75 -20.20 -158.22
CA ALA A 16 56.50 -20.86 -157.16
C ALA A 16 56.93 -19.89 -156.04
N SER A 17 57.34 -18.67 -156.38
CA SER A 17 57.68 -17.63 -155.39
C SER A 17 56.45 -17.13 -154.64
N ARG A 18 55.29 -17.04 -155.30
CA ARG A 18 54.01 -16.66 -154.68
C ARG A 18 53.52 -17.72 -153.69
N VAL A 19 53.62 -19.00 -154.05
CA VAL A 19 53.24 -20.11 -153.17
C VAL A 19 54.18 -20.19 -151.96
N ARG A 20 55.50 -19.97 -152.15
CA ARG A 20 56.48 -19.96 -151.07
C ARG A 20 56.21 -18.81 -150.07
N ASN A 21 55.90 -17.61 -150.57
CA ASN A 21 55.50 -16.48 -149.74
C ASN A 21 54.18 -16.75 -148.99
N GLN A 22 53.18 -17.36 -149.63
CA GLN A 22 51.92 -17.73 -148.96
C GLN A 22 52.15 -18.78 -147.85
N MET A 23 53.04 -19.74 -148.07
CA MET A 23 53.37 -20.78 -147.10
C MET A 23 54.15 -20.21 -145.90
N GLU A 24 55.09 -19.28 -146.12
CA GLU A 24 55.75 -18.54 -145.04
C GLU A 24 54.77 -17.64 -144.27
N THR A 25 53.83 -17.00 -144.97
CA THR A 25 52.79 -16.17 -144.33
C THR A 25 51.87 -17.04 -143.47
N LEU A 26 51.48 -18.23 -143.96
CA LEU A 26 50.67 -19.20 -143.22
C LEU A 26 51.43 -19.83 -142.06
N GLN A 27 52.73 -20.12 -142.19
CA GLN A 27 53.57 -20.57 -141.08
C GLN A 27 53.72 -19.47 -140.03
N GLY A 28 53.88 -18.21 -140.44
CA GLY A 28 53.93 -17.06 -139.55
C GLY A 28 52.62 -16.86 -138.79
N THR A 29 51.47 -16.98 -139.45
CA THR A 29 50.15 -16.90 -138.77
C THR A 29 49.89 -18.11 -137.88
N ASN A 30 50.30 -19.32 -138.26
CA ASN A 30 50.16 -20.50 -137.40
C ASN A 30 51.02 -20.37 -136.13
N ALA A 31 52.26 -19.91 -136.26
CA ALA A 31 53.13 -19.64 -135.12
C ALA A 31 52.55 -18.56 -134.20
N ARG A 32 52.00 -17.48 -134.77
CA ARG A 32 51.35 -16.41 -134.01
C ARG A 32 50.10 -16.92 -133.28
N LEU A 33 49.21 -17.65 -133.95
CA LEU A 33 48.00 -18.21 -133.36
C LEU A 33 48.31 -19.22 -132.26
N THR A 34 49.37 -20.03 -132.43
CA THR A 34 49.82 -20.98 -131.40
C THR A 34 50.27 -20.23 -130.15
N ASN A 35 51.09 -19.18 -130.31
CA ASN A 35 51.51 -18.33 -129.19
C ASN A 35 50.34 -17.61 -128.51
N GLU A 36 49.35 -17.17 -129.29
CA GLU A 36 48.15 -16.49 -128.77
C GLU A 36 47.25 -17.47 -128.00
N LEU A 37 47.12 -18.70 -128.50
CA LEU A 37 46.35 -19.77 -127.85
C LEU A 37 47.04 -20.23 -126.56
N ASP A 38 48.36 -20.36 -126.54
CA ASP A 38 49.14 -20.65 -125.32
C ASP A 38 49.08 -19.49 -124.33
N SER A 39 49.11 -18.23 -124.80
CA SER A 39 48.91 -17.07 -123.94
C SER A 39 47.51 -17.05 -123.32
N GLN A 40 46.47 -17.39 -124.07
CA GLN A 40 45.10 -17.45 -123.57
C GLN A 40 44.92 -18.62 -122.59
N ARG A 41 45.52 -19.79 -122.85
CA ARG A 41 45.55 -20.91 -121.91
C ARG A 41 46.24 -20.53 -120.60
N SER A 42 47.39 -19.86 -120.65
CA SER A 42 48.08 -19.39 -119.45
C SER A 42 47.25 -18.38 -118.65
N LYS A 43 46.51 -17.48 -119.31
CA LYS A 43 45.58 -16.56 -118.64
C LYS A 43 44.39 -17.29 -118.02
N LEU A 44 43.86 -18.31 -118.69
CA LEU A 44 42.76 -19.12 -118.18
C LEU A 44 43.18 -19.93 -116.95
N ASP A 45 44.37 -20.54 -116.97
CA ASP A 45 44.93 -21.24 -115.82
C ASP A 45 45.17 -20.30 -114.64
N LYS A 46 45.72 -19.10 -114.88
CA LYS A 46 45.87 -18.07 -113.84
C LYS A 46 44.53 -17.63 -113.25
N ALA A 47 43.51 -17.44 -114.09
CA ALA A 47 42.16 -17.11 -113.63
C ALA A 47 41.52 -18.27 -112.83
N GLY A 48 41.78 -19.52 -113.23
CA GLY A 48 41.35 -20.72 -112.51
C GLY A 48 41.98 -20.86 -111.13
N ILE A 49 43.27 -20.52 -110.99
CA ILE A 49 43.96 -20.50 -109.69
C ILE A 49 43.38 -19.38 -108.81
N LEU A 50 43.23 -18.16 -109.33
CA LEU A 50 42.65 -17.04 -108.58
C LEU A 50 41.21 -17.31 -108.13
N ALA A 51 40.39 -17.97 -108.97
CA ALA A 51 39.03 -18.34 -108.59
C ALA A 51 39.01 -19.36 -107.45
N LYS A 52 39.95 -20.31 -107.43
CA LYS A 52 40.10 -21.27 -106.32
C LYS A 52 40.53 -20.55 -105.03
N ASP A 53 41.53 -19.69 -105.08
CA ASP A 53 41.99 -18.91 -103.91
C ASP A 53 40.88 -18.00 -103.36
N LEU A 54 40.09 -17.39 -104.24
CA LEU A 54 38.97 -16.54 -103.84
C LEU A 54 37.81 -17.35 -103.25
N SER A 55 37.57 -18.58 -103.74
CA SER A 55 36.64 -19.50 -103.10
C SER A 55 37.11 -19.97 -101.71
N HIS A 56 38.42 -20.21 -101.55
CA HIS A 56 39.02 -20.62 -100.29
C HIS A 56 38.97 -19.48 -99.26
N SER A 57 39.29 -18.25 -99.70
CA SER A 57 39.18 -17.05 -98.87
C SER A 57 37.73 -16.77 -98.46
N ARG A 58 36.75 -16.93 -99.38
CA ARG A 58 35.33 -16.83 -99.03
C ARG A 58 34.90 -17.90 -98.03
N ALA A 59 35.34 -19.14 -98.18
CA ALA A 59 35.06 -20.20 -97.22
C ALA A 59 35.63 -19.87 -95.82
N LEU A 60 36.85 -19.34 -95.75
CA LEU A 60 37.47 -18.91 -94.50
C LEU A 60 36.74 -17.74 -93.84
N VAL A 61 36.25 -16.77 -94.63
CA VAL A 61 35.44 -15.65 -94.12
C VAL A 61 34.13 -16.15 -93.53
N VAL A 62 33.45 -17.09 -94.19
CA VAL A 62 32.23 -17.72 -93.67
C VAL A 62 32.52 -18.47 -92.37
N GLU A 63 33.62 -19.22 -92.30
CA GLU A 63 34.03 -19.93 -91.09
C GLU A 63 34.33 -18.97 -89.92
N LEU A 64 35.04 -17.87 -90.17
CA LEU A 64 35.31 -16.83 -89.16
C LEU A 64 34.04 -16.10 -88.71
N GLN A 65 33.07 -15.87 -89.59
CA GLN A 65 31.77 -15.32 -89.22
C GLN A 65 31.00 -16.28 -88.32
N VAL A 66 31.00 -17.58 -88.62
CA VAL A 66 30.41 -18.60 -87.75
C VAL A 66 31.09 -18.60 -86.39
N ILE A 67 32.43 -18.62 -86.32
CA ILE A 67 33.19 -18.58 -85.06
C ILE A 67 32.87 -17.31 -84.25
N ASN A 68 32.83 -16.13 -84.90
CA ASN A 68 32.47 -14.89 -84.22
C ASN A 68 31.05 -14.90 -83.67
N SER A 69 30.09 -15.45 -84.41
CA SER A 69 28.71 -15.59 -83.91
C SER A 69 28.63 -16.52 -82.70
N VAL A 70 29.38 -17.63 -82.71
CA VAL A 70 29.46 -18.57 -81.57
C VAL A 70 30.11 -17.90 -80.36
N LEU A 71 31.21 -17.17 -80.55
CA LEU A 71 31.89 -16.45 -79.47
C LEU A 71 31.02 -15.32 -78.90
N LYS A 72 30.30 -14.58 -79.75
CA LYS A 72 29.37 -13.54 -79.32
C LYS A 72 28.23 -14.13 -78.47
N ASN A 73 27.59 -15.20 -78.96
CA ASN A 73 26.55 -15.91 -78.20
C ASN A 73 27.08 -16.44 -76.86
N LYS A 74 28.32 -16.94 -76.83
CA LYS A 74 28.98 -17.39 -75.60
C LYS A 74 29.27 -16.24 -74.64
N ALA A 75 29.71 -15.09 -75.14
CA ALA A 75 29.94 -13.90 -74.34
C ALA A 75 28.63 -13.37 -73.72
N GLU A 76 27.54 -13.32 -74.50
CA GLU A 76 26.21 -12.94 -74.02
C GLU A 76 25.69 -13.93 -72.95
N GLN A 77 25.87 -15.24 -73.16
CA GLN A 77 25.53 -16.25 -72.14
C GLN A 77 26.33 -16.09 -70.85
N LEU A 78 27.64 -15.80 -70.94
CA LEU A 78 28.49 -15.58 -69.78
C LEU A 78 28.14 -14.29 -69.05
N ALA A 79 27.83 -13.22 -69.77
CA ALA A 79 27.32 -11.97 -69.19
C ALA A 79 26.02 -12.22 -68.41
N GLY A 80 25.05 -12.90 -69.03
CA GLY A 80 23.80 -13.26 -68.36
C GLY A 80 23.97 -14.18 -67.15
N ARG A 81 24.98 -15.07 -67.15
CA ARG A 81 25.34 -15.87 -65.98
C ARG A 81 26.00 -15.04 -64.88
N ASN A 82 26.90 -14.12 -65.23
CA ASN A 82 27.53 -13.21 -64.26
C ASN A 82 26.49 -12.31 -63.59
N ASP A 83 25.55 -11.76 -64.35
CA ASP A 83 24.48 -10.92 -63.78
C ASP A 83 23.61 -11.71 -62.81
N ARG A 84 23.25 -12.95 -63.15
CA ARG A 84 22.51 -13.86 -62.24
C ARG A 84 23.31 -14.15 -60.97
N LEU A 85 24.58 -14.54 -61.10
CA LEU A 85 25.44 -14.83 -59.95
C LEU A 85 25.64 -13.59 -59.06
N ALA A 86 25.82 -12.41 -59.65
CA ALA A 86 25.91 -11.16 -58.90
C ALA A 86 24.62 -10.88 -58.11
N THR A 87 23.46 -11.07 -58.75
CA THR A 87 22.15 -10.89 -58.12
C THR A 87 21.94 -11.88 -56.97
N GLU A 88 22.28 -13.15 -57.17
CA GLU A 88 22.22 -14.20 -56.15
C GLU A 88 23.16 -13.90 -54.97
N GLN A 89 24.37 -13.40 -55.25
CA GLN A 89 25.34 -13.04 -54.21
C GLN A 89 24.87 -11.84 -53.38
N TYR A 90 24.30 -10.82 -54.02
CA TYR A 90 23.68 -9.70 -53.31
C TYR A 90 22.51 -10.15 -52.43
N ALA A 91 21.59 -10.95 -52.97
CA ALA A 91 20.46 -11.49 -52.21
C ALA A 91 20.92 -12.36 -51.03
N SER A 92 21.96 -13.18 -51.23
CA SER A 92 22.56 -14.00 -50.16
C SER A 92 23.21 -13.15 -49.08
N SER A 93 23.91 -12.06 -49.45
CA SER A 93 24.51 -11.13 -48.50
C SER A 93 23.45 -10.39 -47.67
N GLU A 94 22.38 -9.92 -48.31
CA GLU A 94 21.27 -9.25 -47.63
C GLU A 94 20.54 -10.22 -46.67
N ALA A 95 20.31 -11.46 -47.09
CA ALA A 95 19.73 -12.50 -46.24
C ALA A 95 20.64 -12.83 -45.04
N ARG A 96 21.97 -12.84 -45.22
CA ARG A 96 22.93 -13.03 -44.12
C ARG A 96 22.87 -11.89 -43.10
N GLU A 97 22.80 -10.63 -43.54
CA GLU A 97 22.69 -9.49 -42.62
C GLU A 97 21.34 -9.46 -41.87
N LYS A 98 20.23 -9.78 -42.56
CA LYS A 98 18.92 -9.95 -41.90
C LYS A 98 18.95 -11.09 -40.87
N ASN A 99 19.59 -12.21 -41.19
CA ASN A 99 19.73 -13.32 -40.24
C ASN A 99 20.64 -12.94 -39.05
N LYS A 100 21.71 -12.18 -39.28
CA LYS A 100 22.63 -11.72 -38.22
C LYS A 100 21.92 -10.78 -37.24
N THR A 101 21.19 -9.79 -37.74
CA THR A 101 20.39 -8.86 -36.91
C THR A 101 19.28 -9.60 -36.17
N GLY A 102 18.59 -10.55 -36.83
CA GLY A 102 17.61 -11.43 -36.18
C GLY A 102 18.21 -12.30 -35.07
N PHE A 103 19.43 -12.79 -35.26
CA PHE A 103 20.16 -13.57 -34.25
C PHE A 103 20.59 -12.70 -33.06
N GLU A 104 21.12 -11.50 -33.30
CA GLU A 104 21.49 -10.56 -32.23
C GLU A 104 20.27 -10.16 -31.39
N PHE A 105 19.14 -9.85 -32.03
CA PHE A 105 17.87 -9.60 -31.34
C PHE A 105 17.41 -10.81 -30.51
N SER A 106 17.44 -12.01 -31.12
CA SER A 106 17.06 -13.26 -30.44
C SER A 106 18.00 -13.61 -29.28
N ARG A 107 19.26 -13.17 -29.33
CA ARG A 107 20.23 -13.35 -28.24
C ARG A 107 20.06 -12.32 -27.12
N ALA A 108 19.62 -11.11 -27.45
CA ALA A 108 19.36 -10.05 -26.46
C ALA A 108 18.06 -10.30 -25.67
N LYS A 109 17.02 -10.84 -26.32
CA LYS A 109 15.70 -11.06 -25.71
C LYS A 109 15.73 -11.93 -24.43
N PRO A 110 16.42 -13.08 -24.38
CA PRO A 110 16.52 -13.88 -23.15
C PRO A 110 17.18 -13.13 -21.99
N LYS A 111 18.22 -12.33 -22.27
CA LYS A 111 18.90 -11.52 -21.24
C LYS A 111 17.97 -10.44 -20.69
N ASN A 112 17.22 -9.77 -21.56
CA ASN A 112 16.25 -8.76 -21.12
C ASN A 112 15.14 -9.39 -20.27
N ASN A 113 14.60 -10.53 -20.70
CA ASN A 113 13.62 -11.29 -19.92
C ASN A 113 14.19 -11.76 -18.57
N GLU A 114 15.46 -12.16 -18.51
CA GLU A 114 16.12 -12.56 -17.26
C GLU A 114 16.25 -11.38 -16.29
N HIS A 115 16.61 -10.19 -16.78
CA HIS A 115 16.62 -8.96 -15.99
C HIS A 115 15.22 -8.59 -15.48
N GLU A 116 14.20 -8.66 -16.32
CA GLU A 116 12.81 -8.41 -15.92
C GLU A 116 12.33 -9.43 -14.87
N MET A 117 12.62 -10.71 -15.05
CA MET A 117 12.28 -11.76 -14.09
C MET A 117 12.99 -11.55 -12.75
N LYS A 118 14.25 -11.13 -12.77
CA LYS A 118 14.97 -10.78 -11.54
C LYS A 118 14.33 -9.59 -10.83
N ALA A 119 14.02 -8.52 -11.56
CA ALA A 119 13.36 -7.34 -11.01
C ALA A 119 11.97 -7.66 -10.44
N LEU A 120 11.20 -8.55 -11.10
CA LEU A 120 9.91 -9.02 -10.60
C LEU A 120 10.04 -9.86 -9.32
N ARG A 121 11.06 -10.72 -9.23
CA ARG A 121 11.35 -11.49 -8.01
C ARG A 121 11.72 -10.58 -6.84
N GLU A 122 12.52 -9.55 -7.08
CA GLU A 122 12.87 -8.54 -6.06
C GLU A 122 11.63 -7.78 -5.59
N LYS A 123 10.75 -7.35 -6.51
CA LYS A 123 9.48 -6.70 -6.16
C LYS A 123 8.54 -7.62 -5.38
N LEU A 124 8.46 -8.89 -5.76
CA LEU A 124 7.65 -9.88 -5.04
C LEU A 124 8.15 -10.08 -3.61
N ALA A 125 9.46 -10.27 -3.44
CA ALA A 125 10.07 -10.42 -2.11
C ALA A 125 9.84 -9.19 -1.23
N ALA A 126 9.93 -7.98 -1.79
CA ALA A 126 9.62 -6.74 -1.07
C ALA A 126 8.14 -6.66 -0.66
N ALA A 127 7.22 -7.03 -1.55
CA ALA A 127 5.79 -7.05 -1.25
C ALA A 127 5.41 -8.12 -0.20
N GLU A 128 6.06 -9.27 -0.22
CA GLU A 128 5.87 -10.31 0.81
C GLU A 128 6.37 -9.85 2.18
N ALA A 129 7.55 -9.21 2.23
CA ALA A 129 8.07 -8.64 3.47
C ALA A 129 7.15 -7.53 4.03
N ASP A 130 6.63 -6.65 3.17
CA ASP A 130 5.69 -5.60 3.55
C ASP A 130 4.37 -6.16 4.08
N ARG A 131 3.81 -7.16 3.39
CA ARG A 131 2.61 -7.89 3.84
C ARG A 131 2.82 -8.53 5.21
N ASP A 132 3.94 -9.19 5.41
CA ASP A 132 4.24 -9.90 6.65
C ASP A 132 4.48 -8.91 7.82
N TRP A 133 5.09 -7.75 7.54
CA TRP A 133 5.19 -6.64 8.49
C TRP A 133 3.81 -6.13 8.89
N HIS A 134 2.93 -5.82 7.92
CA HIS A 134 1.57 -5.37 8.19
C HIS A 134 0.75 -6.40 9.00
N ARG A 135 0.93 -7.69 8.72
CA ARG A 135 0.29 -8.77 9.47
C ARG A 135 0.77 -8.81 10.92
N SER A 136 2.07 -8.64 11.15
CA SER A 136 2.65 -8.57 12.50
C SER A 136 2.10 -7.38 13.29
N GLU A 137 2.07 -6.19 12.68
CA GLU A 137 1.53 -4.98 13.32
C GLU A 137 0.04 -5.11 13.63
N HIS A 138 -0.74 -5.69 12.72
CA HIS A 138 -2.15 -5.95 12.98
C HIS A 138 -2.36 -6.88 14.18
N THR A 139 -1.56 -7.94 14.31
CA THR A 139 -1.62 -8.84 15.48
C THR A 139 -1.29 -8.09 16.77
N LYS A 140 -0.23 -7.27 16.80
CA LYS A 140 0.11 -6.46 17.98
C LYS A 140 -1.01 -5.49 18.36
N MET A 141 -1.64 -4.84 17.37
CA MET A 141 -2.77 -3.94 17.63
C MET A 141 -3.96 -4.69 18.26
N LEU A 142 -4.24 -5.91 17.81
CA LEU A 142 -5.28 -6.74 18.42
C LEU A 142 -4.94 -7.15 19.86
N GLU A 143 -3.69 -7.50 20.14
CA GLU A 143 -3.22 -7.83 21.49
C GLU A 143 -3.37 -6.63 22.44
N VAL A 144 -2.93 -5.44 22.02
CA VAL A 144 -3.09 -4.21 22.80
C VAL A 144 -4.56 -3.89 23.06
N ARG A 145 -5.42 -4.03 22.04
CA ARG A 145 -6.87 -3.83 22.19
C ARG A 145 -7.48 -4.82 23.20
N ASN A 146 -7.07 -6.08 23.13
CA ASN A 146 -7.56 -7.10 24.04
C ASN A 146 -7.10 -6.85 25.48
N ALA A 147 -5.85 -6.42 25.68
CA ALA A 147 -5.34 -6.01 27.00
C ALA A 147 -6.13 -4.83 27.59
N LEU A 148 -6.34 -3.76 26.80
CA LEU A 148 -7.15 -2.60 27.23
C LEU A 148 -8.59 -2.97 27.58
N ASN A 149 -9.20 -3.90 26.83
CA ASN A 149 -10.54 -4.39 27.13
C ASN A 149 -10.58 -5.22 28.41
N ALA A 150 -9.54 -6.02 28.68
CA ALA A 150 -9.42 -6.78 29.93
C ALA A 150 -9.25 -5.84 31.14
N GLU A 151 -8.42 -4.80 31.04
CA GLU A 151 -8.27 -3.77 32.07
C GLU A 151 -9.60 -3.05 32.36
N ARG A 152 -10.32 -2.61 31.32
CA ARG A 152 -11.65 -2.01 31.49
C ARG A 152 -12.67 -2.97 32.12
N GLY A 153 -12.58 -4.26 31.82
CA GLY A 153 -13.38 -5.30 32.46
C GLY A 153 -13.10 -5.41 33.96
N HIS A 154 -11.84 -5.23 34.37
CA HIS A 154 -11.41 -5.27 35.77
C HIS A 154 -11.82 -4.00 36.56
N ASP A 155 -11.91 -2.85 35.90
CA ASP A 155 -12.35 -1.61 36.55
C ASP A 155 -13.86 -1.54 36.80
N SER A 156 -14.65 -2.32 36.07
CA SER A 156 -16.12 -2.30 36.14
C SER A 156 -16.69 -2.67 37.52
N PRO A 157 -16.22 -3.74 38.21
CA PRO A 157 -16.67 -4.07 39.57
C PRO A 157 -16.27 -3.02 40.62
N GLN A 158 -15.05 -2.45 40.51
CA GLN A 158 -14.60 -1.41 41.43
C GLN A 158 -15.43 -0.13 41.25
N LEU A 159 -15.72 0.26 40.01
CA LEU A 159 -16.58 1.40 39.71
C LEU A 159 -18.00 1.20 40.24
N ALA A 160 -18.56 -0.01 40.09
CA ALA A 160 -19.88 -0.35 40.62
C ALA A 160 -19.92 -0.27 42.15
N ARG A 161 -18.89 -0.79 42.82
CA ARG A 161 -18.72 -0.69 44.28
C ARG A 161 -18.63 0.76 44.74
N LEU A 162 -17.77 1.56 44.11
CA LEU A 162 -17.60 2.99 44.45
C LEU A 162 -18.91 3.78 44.24
N LYS A 163 -19.67 3.49 43.19
CA LYS A 163 -21.01 4.08 43.01
C LYS A 163 -21.98 3.69 44.13
N GLY A 164 -21.94 2.43 44.57
CA GLY A 164 -22.69 1.96 45.73
C GLY A 164 -22.31 2.71 47.01
N ASP A 165 -21.01 2.82 47.30
CA ASP A 165 -20.48 3.51 48.47
C ASP A 165 -20.86 5.00 48.47
N ILE A 166 -20.75 5.68 47.32
CA ILE A 166 -21.18 7.09 47.18
C ILE A 166 -22.68 7.24 47.47
N THR A 167 -23.50 6.32 46.99
CA THR A 167 -24.95 6.37 47.21
C THR A 167 -25.30 6.17 48.68
N LYS A 168 -24.63 5.22 49.34
CA LYS A 168 -24.77 4.99 50.77
C LYS A 168 -24.35 6.22 51.59
N LEU A 169 -23.17 6.78 51.31
CA LEU A 169 -22.67 7.96 52.02
C LEU A 169 -23.57 9.18 51.86
N LYS A 170 -24.22 9.36 50.70
CA LYS A 170 -25.21 10.43 50.52
C LYS A 170 -26.42 10.25 51.41
N LYS A 171 -26.95 9.03 51.48
CA LYS A 171 -28.08 8.70 52.37
C LYS A 171 -27.70 8.91 53.84
N ASP A 172 -26.55 8.39 54.26
CA ASP A 172 -26.07 8.53 55.63
C ASP A 172 -25.90 10.02 56.01
N LYS A 173 -25.43 10.85 55.07
CA LYS A 173 -25.33 12.31 55.26
C LYS A 173 -26.70 12.98 55.44
N GLU A 174 -27.70 12.59 54.65
CA GLU A 174 -29.07 13.11 54.76
C GLU A 174 -29.72 12.69 56.08
N ASP A 175 -29.56 11.42 56.46
CA ASP A 175 -30.06 10.86 57.72
C ASP A 175 -29.44 11.57 58.93
N LEU A 176 -28.12 11.75 58.92
CA LEU A 176 -27.41 12.49 59.96
C LEU A 176 -27.85 13.96 60.01
N GLY A 177 -28.07 14.59 58.84
CA GLY A 177 -28.59 15.95 58.76
C GLY A 177 -29.96 16.10 59.42
N ARG A 178 -30.86 15.12 59.23
CA ARG A 178 -32.16 15.07 59.90
C ARG A 178 -32.03 14.88 61.41
N SER A 179 -31.18 13.96 61.85
CA SER A 179 -30.94 13.75 63.29
C SER A 179 -30.39 15.00 63.98
N ILE A 180 -29.43 15.70 63.35
CA ILE A 180 -28.90 16.96 63.87
C ILE A 180 -30.01 18.02 63.96
N HIS A 181 -30.90 18.12 62.98
CA HIS A 181 -32.01 19.06 63.01
C HIS A 181 -32.97 18.78 64.17
N VAL A 182 -33.34 17.51 64.38
CA VAL A 182 -34.19 17.08 65.51
C VAL A 182 -33.53 17.41 66.84
N LEU A 183 -32.25 17.06 67.01
CA LEU A 183 -31.51 17.36 68.25
C LEU A 183 -31.45 18.86 68.56
N LYS A 184 -31.22 19.71 67.54
CA LYS A 184 -31.26 21.17 67.70
C LYS A 184 -32.64 21.65 68.15
N GLY A 185 -33.71 21.09 67.57
CA GLY A 185 -35.08 21.37 67.97
C GLY A 185 -35.34 21.01 69.44
N ASN A 186 -34.90 19.82 69.86
CA ASN A 186 -35.07 19.36 71.25
C ASN A 186 -34.29 20.24 72.22
N ILE A 187 -33.02 20.54 71.93
CA ILE A 187 -32.21 21.47 72.75
C ILE A 187 -32.90 22.82 72.90
N ALA A 188 -33.37 23.42 71.80
CA ALA A 188 -34.07 24.71 71.85
C ALA A 188 -35.36 24.64 72.67
N TYR A 189 -36.13 23.56 72.52
CA TYR A 189 -37.33 23.30 73.31
C TYR A 189 -37.03 23.23 74.81
N TYR A 190 -36.01 22.47 75.22
CA TYR A 190 -35.67 22.32 76.64
C TYR A 190 -35.05 23.58 77.24
N ILE A 191 -34.22 24.33 76.50
CA ILE A 191 -33.74 25.65 76.94
C ILE A 191 -34.91 26.59 77.20
N THR A 192 -35.85 26.69 76.26
CA THR A 192 -37.04 27.53 76.40
C THR A 192 -37.85 27.15 77.65
N HIS A 193 -38.00 25.85 77.91
CA HIS A 193 -38.66 25.38 79.12
C HIS A 193 -37.93 25.78 80.40
N LEU A 194 -36.59 25.70 80.41
CA LEU A 194 -35.77 26.12 81.56
C LEU A 194 -35.87 27.63 81.80
N ASP A 195 -35.82 28.46 80.75
CA ASP A 195 -36.00 29.91 80.84
C ASP A 195 -37.36 30.27 81.46
N LEU A 196 -38.42 29.57 81.03
CA LEU A 196 -39.77 29.79 81.56
C LEU A 196 -39.91 29.30 83.02
N ALA A 197 -39.22 28.22 83.39
CA ALA A 197 -39.20 27.72 84.77
C ALA A 197 -38.45 28.66 85.71
N ASP A 198 -37.31 29.22 85.28
CA ASP A 198 -36.53 30.20 86.03
C ASP A 198 -37.32 31.49 86.26
N ALA A 199 -38.01 31.98 85.23
CA ALA A 199 -38.91 33.13 85.31
C ALA A 199 -40.25 32.84 86.02
N ASN A 200 -40.46 31.62 86.55
CA ASN A 200 -41.66 31.19 87.26
C ASN A 200 -42.97 31.33 86.45
N PHE A 201 -42.89 31.22 85.12
CA PHE A 201 -44.06 31.26 84.25
C PHE A 201 -44.81 29.92 84.26
N ARG A 202 -46.14 29.99 84.23
CA ARG A 202 -47.01 28.82 84.02
C ARG A 202 -47.33 28.73 82.53
N VAL A 203 -46.94 27.62 81.92
CA VAL A 203 -47.15 27.38 80.48
C VAL A 203 -48.21 26.29 80.31
N PHE A 204 -49.07 26.47 79.32
CA PHE A 204 -49.98 25.42 78.87
C PHE A 204 -49.15 24.42 78.06
N ALA A 205 -48.74 23.31 78.69
CA ALA A 205 -48.03 22.24 78.02
C ALA A 205 -49.00 21.08 77.77
N CYS A 206 -49.89 21.24 76.79
CA CYS A 206 -50.75 20.15 76.34
C CYS A 206 -50.08 19.47 75.13
N ARG A 207 -50.00 18.13 75.16
CA ARG A 207 -49.53 17.32 74.03
C ARG A 207 -50.76 16.86 73.26
N HIS A 208 -50.84 17.23 71.98
CA HIS A 208 -51.98 16.90 71.12
C HIS A 208 -51.53 15.95 70.02
N GLU A 209 -52.05 14.72 70.05
CA GLU A 209 -51.90 13.75 68.97
C GLU A 209 -52.73 14.25 67.77
N GLY A 210 -52.11 15.03 66.88
CA GLY A 210 -52.78 15.69 65.76
C GLY A 210 -52.34 17.14 65.50
N GLY A 211 -51.49 17.72 66.37
CA GLY A 211 -51.05 19.11 66.25
C GLY A 211 -51.99 20.10 66.96
N LEU A 212 -51.75 21.39 66.75
CA LEU A 212 -52.48 22.47 67.45
C LEU A 212 -53.96 22.55 67.03
N ASP A 213 -54.32 22.01 65.86
CA ASP A 213 -55.70 21.99 65.37
C ASP A 213 -56.59 20.97 66.11
N ALA A 214 -55.98 20.05 66.86
CA ALA A 214 -56.65 19.00 67.62
C ALA A 214 -56.79 19.35 69.12
N VAL A 215 -56.55 20.60 69.51
CA VAL A 215 -56.69 21.06 70.90
C VAL A 215 -58.19 21.13 71.26
N PRO A 216 -58.70 20.26 72.16
CA PRO A 216 -60.10 20.35 72.58
C PRO A 216 -60.24 21.56 73.51
N ASP A 217 -61.20 22.45 73.23
CA ASP A 217 -61.47 23.72 73.93
C ASP A 217 -61.60 23.66 75.47
N LYS A 218 -61.59 22.46 76.09
CA LYS A 218 -61.93 22.26 77.51
C LYS A 218 -60.98 21.35 78.30
N GLN A 219 -59.85 20.91 77.73
CA GLN A 219 -58.86 20.09 78.42
C GLN A 219 -57.49 20.78 78.57
N ASN A 220 -57.50 22.09 78.82
CA ASN A 220 -56.28 22.84 79.08
C ASN A 220 -55.76 22.54 80.48
N THR A 221 -54.72 21.72 80.59
CA THR A 221 -53.99 21.57 81.85
C THR A 221 -52.86 22.59 81.91
N THR A 222 -53.05 23.65 82.70
CA THR A 222 -51.93 24.52 83.09
C THR A 222 -51.09 23.77 84.11
N ARG A 223 -49.81 23.59 83.83
CA ARG A 223 -48.86 23.06 84.82
C ARG A 223 -47.67 24.00 84.88
N GLN A 224 -47.32 24.38 86.10
CA GLN A 224 -46.02 24.99 86.33
C GLN A 224 -44.97 23.90 86.16
N LYS A 225 -44.06 24.05 85.19
CA LYS A 225 -42.93 23.14 85.03
C LYS A 225 -41.78 23.61 85.91
N THR A 226 -41.29 22.74 86.77
CA THR A 226 -40.04 23.00 87.53
C THR A 226 -38.83 22.53 86.72
N ALA A 227 -37.65 23.08 87.02
CA ALA A 227 -36.39 22.62 86.40
C ALA A 227 -36.19 21.11 86.56
N LEU A 228 -36.61 20.52 87.69
CA LEU A 228 -36.57 19.08 87.93
C LEU A 228 -37.43 18.30 86.94
N GLN A 229 -38.67 18.75 86.69
CA GLN A 229 -39.57 18.10 85.73
C GLN A 229 -39.00 18.16 84.32
N ILE A 230 -38.47 19.30 83.90
CA ILE A 230 -37.87 19.50 82.57
C ILE A 230 -36.64 18.59 82.41
N ALA A 231 -35.75 18.56 83.40
CA ALA A 231 -34.56 17.72 83.36
C ALA A 231 -34.91 16.22 83.39
N THR A 232 -36.02 15.82 84.02
CA THR A 232 -36.52 14.44 84.01
C THR A 232 -37.15 14.06 82.68
N GLU A 233 -37.87 14.97 82.02
CA GLU A 233 -38.36 14.76 80.65
C GLU A 233 -37.19 14.59 79.67
N PHE A 234 -36.18 15.47 79.74
CA PHE A 234 -34.96 15.35 78.94
C PHE A 234 -34.25 14.02 79.18
N PHE A 235 -34.06 13.65 80.45
CA PHE A 235 -33.40 12.38 80.79
C PHE A 235 -34.14 11.17 80.21
N LYS A 236 -35.46 11.12 80.33
CA LYS A 236 -36.27 10.00 79.82
C LYS A 236 -36.20 9.84 78.31
N GLU A 237 -35.99 10.93 77.57
CA GLU A 237 -35.83 10.88 76.11
C GLU A 237 -34.57 10.11 75.68
N TYR A 238 -33.51 10.18 76.50
CA TYR A 238 -32.22 9.53 76.21
C TYR A 238 -31.90 8.35 77.13
N ALA A 239 -32.84 7.94 77.99
CA ALA A 239 -32.57 6.93 79.01
C ALA A 239 -32.18 5.55 78.46
N ASP A 240 -32.63 5.23 77.24
CA ASP A 240 -32.29 3.99 76.54
C ASP A 240 -30.96 4.06 75.77
N ASP A 241 -30.35 5.24 75.64
CA ASP A 241 -29.05 5.43 75.00
C ASP A 241 -27.92 5.15 76.01
N GLY A 242 -27.24 4.01 75.83
CA GLY A 242 -26.15 3.59 76.71
C GLY A 242 -24.97 4.58 76.76
N HIS A 243 -24.68 5.31 75.68
CA HIS A 243 -23.63 6.34 75.70
C HIS A 243 -24.07 7.54 76.53
N PHE A 244 -25.31 7.98 76.37
CA PHE A 244 -25.87 9.04 77.20
C PHE A 244 -25.84 8.67 78.69
N ILE A 245 -26.25 7.46 79.07
CA ILE A 245 -26.23 7.00 80.47
C ILE A 245 -24.81 6.99 81.04
N SER A 246 -23.82 6.56 80.25
CA SER A 246 -22.40 6.60 80.66
C SER A 246 -21.93 8.02 80.92
N GLU A 247 -22.11 8.94 79.96
CA GLU A 247 -21.72 10.34 80.09
C GLU A 247 -22.44 11.03 81.25
N TYR A 248 -23.73 10.72 81.42
CA TYR A 248 -24.53 11.23 82.53
C TYR A 248 -24.00 10.78 83.90
N HIS A 249 -23.61 9.51 84.04
CA HIS A 249 -22.93 9.01 85.23
C HIS A 249 -21.59 9.72 85.46
N ASP A 250 -20.76 9.83 84.42
CA ASP A 250 -19.40 10.35 84.52
C ASP A 250 -19.38 11.83 84.92
N VAL A 251 -20.26 12.64 84.33
CA VAL A 251 -20.42 14.06 84.71
C VAL A 251 -20.81 14.20 86.18
N ARG A 252 -21.73 13.36 86.66
CA ARG A 252 -22.17 13.40 88.06
C ARG A 252 -21.09 12.92 89.02
N GLN A 253 -20.39 11.84 88.68
CA GLN A 253 -19.23 11.35 89.44
C GLN A 253 -18.14 12.42 89.53
N TYR A 254 -17.85 13.10 88.42
CA TYR A 254 -16.92 14.23 88.39
C TYR A 254 -17.34 15.36 89.33
N LEU A 255 -18.62 15.75 89.35
CA LEU A 255 -19.12 16.79 90.27
C LEU A 255 -18.93 16.38 91.74
N LEU A 256 -19.16 15.10 92.08
CA LEU A 256 -18.92 14.58 93.42
C LEU A 256 -17.44 14.63 93.79
N GLU A 257 -16.56 14.19 92.90
CA GLU A 257 -15.10 14.24 93.10
C GLU A 257 -14.57 15.66 93.22
N HIS A 258 -15.12 16.58 92.43
CA HIS A 258 -14.82 18.01 92.50
C HIS A 258 -15.18 18.57 93.88
N HIS A 259 -16.38 18.28 94.39
CA HIS A 259 -16.78 18.70 95.74
C HIS A 259 -15.94 18.05 96.84
N ARG A 260 -15.56 16.76 96.69
CA ARG A 260 -14.63 16.09 97.62
C ARG A 260 -13.26 16.74 97.65
N ALA A 261 -12.76 17.22 96.51
CA ALA A 261 -11.49 17.94 96.44
C ALA A 261 -11.56 19.22 97.28
N HIS A 262 -12.64 20.00 97.15
CA HIS A 262 -12.91 21.18 97.96
C HIS A 262 -12.99 20.86 99.47
N GLU A 263 -13.72 19.82 99.85
CA GLU A 263 -13.83 19.36 101.24
C GLU A 263 -12.48 18.97 101.85
N ARG A 264 -11.64 18.23 101.10
CA ARG A 264 -10.30 17.80 101.57
C ARG A 264 -9.39 18.95 101.94
N VAL A 265 -9.52 20.09 101.26
CA VAL A 265 -8.69 21.28 101.51
C VAL A 265 -9.38 22.32 102.40
N GLY A 266 -10.57 22.00 102.93
CA GLY A 266 -11.35 22.91 103.78
C GLY A 266 -11.83 24.17 103.05
N GLN A 267 -11.95 24.14 101.72
CA GLN A 267 -12.42 25.25 100.90
C GLN A 267 -13.80 24.94 100.34
N GLY A 268 -14.72 25.89 100.37
CA GLY A 268 -16.02 25.76 99.71
C GLY A 268 -17.14 26.49 100.46
N ARG A 269 -18.07 27.07 99.71
CA ARG A 269 -19.32 27.66 100.24
C ARG A 269 -20.56 26.89 99.78
N GLY A 270 -20.36 25.71 99.19
CA GLY A 270 -21.41 24.88 98.60
C GLY A 270 -21.82 23.69 99.49
N SER A 271 -22.77 22.90 98.99
CA SER A 271 -23.18 21.64 99.63
C SER A 271 -22.04 20.62 99.67
N SER A 272 -22.03 19.79 100.70
CA SER A 272 -21.09 18.67 100.80
C SER A 272 -21.30 17.64 99.71
N SER A 273 -20.23 16.95 99.30
CA SER A 273 -20.24 15.87 98.32
C SER A 273 -21.20 14.74 98.75
N GLY A 274 -21.26 14.43 100.04
CA GLY A 274 -22.21 13.45 100.58
C GLY A 274 -23.67 13.86 100.37
N ARG A 275 -24.02 15.13 100.69
CA ARG A 275 -25.38 15.64 100.47
C ARG A 275 -25.76 15.70 98.99
N LEU A 276 -24.80 16.02 98.12
CA LEU A 276 -25.01 15.99 96.68
C LEU A 276 -25.23 14.56 96.17
N LYS A 277 -24.44 13.59 96.66
CA LYS A 277 -24.58 12.16 96.32
C LYS A 277 -25.98 11.66 96.66
N ASP A 278 -26.44 11.92 97.89
CA ASP A 278 -27.78 11.51 98.33
C ASP A 278 -28.87 12.10 97.43
N LYS A 279 -28.74 13.39 97.08
CA LYS A 279 -29.73 14.04 96.21
C LYS A 279 -29.68 13.51 94.77
N MET A 280 -28.49 13.21 94.24
CA MET A 280 -28.34 12.62 92.91
C MET A 280 -28.98 11.24 92.83
N ILE A 281 -28.76 10.38 93.85
CA ILE A 281 -29.39 9.06 93.96
C ILE A 281 -30.91 9.17 94.00
N GLU A 282 -31.46 10.08 94.83
CA GLU A 282 -32.91 10.32 94.90
C GLU A 282 -33.47 10.67 93.51
N VAL A 283 -32.83 11.61 92.80
CA VAL A 283 -33.25 12.02 91.46
C VAL A 283 -33.12 10.90 90.43
N ASP A 284 -32.09 10.06 90.52
CA ASP A 284 -31.93 8.93 89.59
C ASP A 284 -32.99 7.86 89.82
N VAL A 285 -33.30 7.55 91.08
CA VAL A 285 -34.40 6.63 91.43
C VAL A 285 -35.74 7.17 90.91
N GLU A 286 -36.03 8.47 91.07
CA GLU A 286 -37.22 9.11 90.50
C GLU A 286 -37.28 9.02 88.97
N ARG A 287 -36.12 9.01 88.31
CA ARG A 287 -35.98 8.83 86.86
C ARG A 287 -36.04 7.38 86.41
N GLY A 288 -36.00 6.42 87.34
CA GLY A 288 -35.93 4.99 87.05
C GLY A 288 -34.52 4.51 86.67
N ALA A 289 -33.49 5.32 86.94
CA ALA A 289 -32.09 4.96 86.70
C ALA A 289 -31.46 4.38 87.97
N ASN A 290 -30.73 3.26 87.84
CA ASN A 290 -30.00 2.64 88.93
C ASN A 290 -28.50 2.92 88.77
N ILE A 291 -28.05 4.09 89.24
CA ILE A 291 -26.67 4.55 89.11
C ILE A 291 -25.99 4.50 90.48
N THR A 292 -24.81 3.89 90.53
CA THR A 292 -24.01 3.80 91.75
C THR A 292 -22.82 4.72 91.66
N TYR A 293 -22.74 5.70 92.58
CA TYR A 293 -21.60 6.60 92.70
C TYR A 293 -20.58 6.07 93.70
N SER A 294 -19.30 6.12 93.34
CA SER A 294 -18.21 5.85 94.30
C SER A 294 -18.05 7.04 95.22
#